data_AF-A0A7V3NV90-F1
#
_entry.id   AF-A0A7V3NV90-F1
#
_cell.length_a   1.000
_cell.length_b   1.000
_cell.length_c   1.000
_cell.angle_alpha   90.00
_cell.angle_beta   90.00
_cell.angle_gamma   90.00
#
_symmetry.space_group_name_H-M   'P 1'
#
loop_
_entity.id
_entity.type
_entity.pdbx_description
1 polymer ?
#
loop_
_entity_poly.entity_id
_entity_poly.type
_entity_poly.pdbx_seq_one_letter_code
_entity_poly.pdbx_strand_id
1 'polypeptide(L)'
;MQFNYYDLIRFEIADNFKWAHDWIECLGDVIKTCKIWNGDSDLIVKNFNDFFDDNVSCKQINNTNLIIYDEKYKAIIDTRIIDCIKFYSKHPCLEWIMWLLQLSFLNSKASLVHTAALSISNKCVLFQAKGGVGKTTITSALLCKEDYSLLGDDYIVIGGDGMCFPFLKPFVLYPYHKIIIKGISNNYQKPIMPSWFVNAFPLPVKLLKSILMPFPNVLQFARRHNPQSKRVNPSKIFENKKLQNDPTRLGIVVNLLKTEENFRMEEINLEYSVSFCIGNTLMDFDNRCTNIIFNEIANGSKFSERIFQLWYQIIKQAYKNAKHYIIYIPYKINILDIITKINSLIKAEIA
;
A
#
# COMPACT_ATOMS: atom_id res chain seq x y z
N MET A 1 2.00 -10.87 24.49
CA MET A 1 0.89 -9.96 24.14
C MET A 1 0.29 -10.51 22.85
N GLN A 2 -0.97 -10.96 22.87
CA GLN A 2 -1.64 -11.38 21.63
C GLN A 2 -2.06 -10.11 20.88
N PHE A 3 -1.54 -9.94 19.66
CA PHE A 3 -1.95 -8.86 18.76
C PHE A 3 -3.33 -9.22 18.18
N ASN A 4 -4.37 -8.44 18.48
CA ASN A 4 -5.66 -8.61 17.86
C ASN A 4 -5.70 -7.85 16.52
N TYR A 5 -6.04 -8.56 15.44
CA TYR A 5 -6.07 -8.03 14.08
C TYR A 5 -6.91 -6.75 13.94
N TYR A 6 -8.04 -6.70 14.63
CA TYR A 6 -8.99 -5.60 14.53
C TYR A 6 -8.53 -4.31 15.23
N ASP A 7 -7.44 -4.36 15.98
CA ASP A 7 -6.94 -3.26 16.80
C ASP A 7 -5.65 -2.64 16.22
N LEU A 8 -5.26 -3.01 15.00
CA LEU A 8 -3.99 -2.55 14.40
C LEU A 8 -3.96 -1.06 14.09
N ILE A 9 -5.05 -0.54 13.52
CA ILE A 9 -5.30 0.89 13.36
C ILE A 9 -6.80 1.13 13.55
N ARG A 10 -7.08 2.09 14.45
CA ARG A 10 -8.38 2.73 14.59
C ARG A 10 -8.39 3.99 13.73
N PHE A 11 -9.20 3.95 12.68
CA PHE A 11 -9.27 4.99 11.67
C PHE A 11 -10.64 5.67 11.73
N GLU A 12 -10.64 6.97 11.96
CA GLU A 12 -11.84 7.78 12.07
C GLU A 12 -11.80 8.91 11.05
N ILE A 13 -12.90 9.05 10.31
CA ILE A 13 -13.14 10.22 9.45
C ILE A 13 -14.32 10.95 10.07
N ALA A 14 -14.11 12.21 10.45
CA ALA A 14 -15.18 13.04 10.99
C ALA A 14 -16.35 13.14 10.00
N ASP A 15 -17.59 13.07 10.50
CA ASP A 15 -18.81 13.07 9.67
C ASP A 15 -18.92 14.32 8.78
N ASN A 16 -18.38 15.45 9.24
CA ASN A 16 -18.36 16.70 8.50
C ASN A 16 -17.27 16.74 7.42
N PHE A 17 -16.33 15.79 7.36
CA PHE A 17 -15.23 15.80 6.40
C PHE A 17 -15.75 15.59 4.98
N LYS A 18 -15.74 16.66 4.19
CA LYS A 18 -16.35 16.72 2.85
C LYS A 18 -15.87 15.63 1.89
N TRP A 19 -14.68 15.08 2.11
CA TRP A 19 -14.02 14.13 1.21
C TRP A 19 -13.97 12.69 1.75
N ALA A 20 -14.76 12.36 2.78
CA ALA A 20 -14.82 11.03 3.37
C ALA A 20 -15.04 9.94 2.32
N HIS A 21 -15.98 10.16 1.40
CA HIS A 21 -16.26 9.20 0.31
C HIS A 21 -15.01 8.91 -0.56
N ASP A 22 -14.18 9.90 -0.87
CA ASP A 22 -12.98 9.70 -1.70
C ASP A 22 -11.92 8.86 -1.01
N TRP A 23 -11.77 9.01 0.31
CA TRP A 23 -10.93 8.14 1.11
C TRP A 23 -11.48 6.72 1.15
N ILE A 24 -12.80 6.60 1.32
CA ILE A 24 -13.47 5.30 1.36
C ILE A 24 -13.29 4.55 0.04
N GLU A 25 -13.50 5.24 -1.08
CA GLU A 25 -13.26 4.70 -2.42
C GLU A 25 -11.79 4.33 -2.65
N CYS A 26 -10.85 5.12 -2.13
CA CYS A 26 -9.42 4.84 -2.26
C CYS A 26 -8.97 3.60 -1.47
N LEU A 27 -9.55 3.38 -0.29
CA LEU A 27 -9.22 2.25 0.59
C LEU A 27 -9.99 0.97 0.23
N GLY A 28 -11.18 1.09 -0.35
CA GLY A 28 -11.95 -0.05 -0.86
C GLY A 28 -12.27 -1.08 0.21
N ASP A 29 -11.86 -2.34 -0.01
CA ASP A 29 -12.14 -3.43 0.93
C ASP A 29 -11.31 -3.34 2.23
N VAL A 30 -10.27 -2.50 2.29
CA VAL A 30 -9.50 -2.22 3.52
C VAL A 30 -10.41 -1.67 4.64
N ILE A 31 -11.47 -0.95 4.30
CA ILE A 31 -12.40 -0.40 5.31
C ILE A 31 -13.28 -1.48 5.93
N LYS A 32 -13.48 -2.61 5.26
CA LYS A 32 -14.21 -3.73 5.87
C LYS A 32 -13.37 -4.42 6.94
N THR A 33 -12.05 -4.36 6.81
CA THR A 33 -11.11 -4.97 7.76
C THR A 33 -10.71 -4.00 8.87
N CYS A 34 -10.60 -2.71 8.58
CA CYS A 34 -10.47 -1.65 9.60
C CYS A 34 -11.84 -1.35 10.22
N LYS A 35 -12.06 -1.67 11.50
CA LYS A 35 -13.31 -1.24 12.15
C LYS A 35 -13.33 0.29 12.27
N ILE A 36 -14.39 0.91 11.75
CA ILE A 36 -14.77 2.28 12.11
C ILE A 36 -15.28 2.17 13.56
N TRP A 37 -14.50 2.65 14.52
CA TRP A 37 -14.74 2.45 15.95
C TRP A 37 -15.06 3.80 16.62
N ASN A 38 -15.97 3.80 17.60
CA ASN A 38 -16.43 5.00 18.32
C ASN A 38 -15.62 5.27 19.61
N GLY A 39 -14.34 4.89 19.66
CA GLY A 39 -13.45 5.15 20.81
C GLY A 39 -12.16 5.85 20.37
N ASP A 40 -11.10 5.81 21.19
CA ASP A 40 -9.84 6.49 20.84
C ASP A 40 -9.30 5.99 19.50
N SER A 41 -8.94 6.92 18.61
CA SER A 41 -8.53 6.60 17.22
C SER A 41 -7.04 6.87 17.02
N ASP A 42 -6.35 5.99 16.30
CA ASP A 42 -4.91 6.11 16.02
C ASP A 42 -4.65 7.08 14.85
N LEU A 43 -5.63 7.24 13.97
CA LEU A 43 -5.65 8.23 12.88
C LEU A 43 -7.04 8.86 12.80
N ILE A 44 -7.11 10.18 13.01
CA ILE A 44 -8.35 10.97 12.93
C ILE A 44 -8.24 11.95 11.76
N VAL A 45 -9.21 11.92 10.85
CA VAL A 45 -9.30 12.82 9.69
C VAL A 45 -10.42 13.83 9.91
N LYS A 46 -10.09 15.12 9.86
CA LYS A 46 -11.00 16.25 10.14
C LYS A 46 -10.97 17.30 9.02
N ASN A 47 -11.92 18.23 9.05
CA ASN A 47 -11.84 19.41 8.18
C ASN A 47 -10.71 20.34 8.62
N PHE A 48 -10.16 21.08 7.66
CA PHE A 48 -9.09 22.04 7.92
C PHE A 48 -9.40 23.07 9.02
N ASN A 49 -10.63 23.59 9.02
CA ASN A 49 -11.02 24.64 9.96
C ASN A 49 -11.05 24.14 11.42
N ASP A 50 -11.34 22.85 11.62
CA ASP A 50 -11.40 22.20 12.94
C ASP A 50 -10.02 22.22 13.64
N PHE A 51 -8.92 22.44 12.90
CA PHE A 51 -7.59 22.59 13.50
C PHE A 51 -7.50 23.80 14.42
N PHE A 52 -8.12 24.93 14.04
CA PHE A 52 -8.05 26.15 14.85
C PHE A 52 -8.85 26.01 16.14
N ASP A 53 -9.97 25.31 16.09
CA ASP A 53 -10.81 25.01 17.25
C ASP A 53 -10.09 24.04 18.22
N ASP A 54 -9.43 23.00 17.68
CA ASP A 54 -8.67 22.01 18.47
C ASP A 54 -7.41 22.62 19.13
N ASN A 55 -6.87 23.75 18.64
CA ASN A 55 -5.59 24.31 19.08
C ASN A 55 -5.65 25.44 20.11
N VAL A 56 -6.84 25.91 20.49
CA VAL A 56 -6.97 26.94 21.53
C VAL A 56 -6.55 26.41 22.93
N SER A 57 -6.44 25.09 23.12
CA SER A 57 -6.20 24.45 24.44
C SER A 57 -4.83 23.80 24.67
N CYS A 58 -3.98 23.59 23.66
CA CYS A 58 -2.77 22.77 23.81
C CYS A 58 -1.56 23.54 24.41
N LYS A 59 -1.57 23.75 25.73
CA LYS A 59 -0.42 24.21 26.52
C LYS A 59 0.45 23.03 26.97
N GLN A 60 1.33 22.55 26.09
CA GLN A 60 2.65 21.95 26.35
C GLN A 60 3.02 21.02 25.18
N ILE A 61 4.12 21.32 24.50
CA ILE A 61 4.65 20.57 23.36
C ILE A 61 5.98 19.96 23.81
N ASN A 62 6.07 18.63 23.82
CA ASN A 62 7.35 17.92 23.94
C ASN A 62 8.09 17.97 22.59
N ASN A 63 9.43 18.05 22.59
CA ASN A 63 10.27 18.18 21.38
C ASN A 63 10.19 17.01 20.36
N THR A 64 9.37 15.98 20.61
CA THR A 64 9.13 14.84 19.71
C THR A 64 7.93 15.05 18.78
N ASN A 65 7.12 16.07 19.06
CA ASN A 65 5.73 16.18 18.62
C ASN A 65 5.59 17.34 17.63
N LEU A 66 5.29 17.02 16.37
CA LEU A 66 5.39 17.95 15.24
C LEU A 66 4.03 18.25 14.62
N ILE A 67 3.85 19.50 14.18
CA ILE A 67 2.79 19.93 13.29
C ILE A 67 3.43 20.13 11.91
N ILE A 68 2.97 19.38 10.91
CA ILE A 68 3.47 19.46 9.54
C ILE A 68 2.40 20.13 8.69
N TYR A 69 2.78 21.19 7.98
CA TYR A 69 1.87 21.91 7.10
C TYR A 69 2.19 21.66 5.63
N ASP A 70 1.25 21.07 4.90
CA ASP A 70 1.30 20.99 3.44
C ASP A 70 0.51 22.16 2.84
N GLU A 71 1.23 23.22 2.47
CA GLU A 71 0.62 24.43 1.92
C GLU A 71 -0.20 24.17 0.64
N LYS A 72 0.24 23.24 -0.21
CA LYS A 72 -0.38 22.99 -1.52
C LYS A 72 -1.71 22.28 -1.36
N TYR A 73 -1.76 21.30 -0.47
CA TYR A 73 -2.97 20.56 -0.19
C TYR A 73 -3.82 21.20 0.92
N LYS A 74 -3.36 22.33 1.50
CA LYS A 74 -3.97 22.97 2.66
C LYS A 74 -4.31 21.91 3.69
N ALA A 75 -3.28 21.15 4.08
CA ALA A 75 -3.39 20.03 4.98
C ALA A 75 -2.42 20.19 6.16
N ILE A 76 -2.84 19.72 7.33
CA ILE A 76 -2.05 19.73 8.56
C ILE A 76 -2.00 18.31 9.10
N ILE A 77 -0.80 17.86 9.46
CA ILE A 77 -0.56 16.61 10.17
C ILE A 77 -0.11 16.98 11.57
N ASP A 78 -0.92 16.66 12.56
CA ASP A 78 -0.62 16.90 13.96
C ASP A 78 -0.29 15.55 14.62
N THR A 79 0.98 15.42 15.01
CA THR A 79 1.53 14.24 15.67
C THR A 79 1.79 14.49 17.16
N ARG A 80 1.23 15.57 17.73
CA ARG A 80 1.52 15.94 19.11
C ARG A 80 0.82 15.10 20.16
N ILE A 81 -0.17 14.32 19.77
CA ILE A 81 -0.83 13.38 20.66
C ILE A 81 -0.08 12.05 20.54
N ILE A 82 0.36 11.52 21.67
CA ILE A 82 1.04 10.21 21.70
C ILE A 82 0.07 9.17 21.13
N ASP A 83 0.58 8.31 20.24
CA ASP A 83 -0.16 7.24 19.59
C ASP A 83 -1.34 7.65 18.69
N CYS A 84 -1.61 8.96 18.52
CA CYS A 84 -2.68 9.46 17.66
C CYS A 84 -2.16 10.49 16.64
N ILE A 85 -2.52 10.29 15.37
CA ILE A 85 -2.25 11.24 14.29
C ILE A 85 -3.55 11.93 13.94
N LYS A 86 -3.58 13.26 14.03
CA LYS A 86 -4.70 14.04 13.51
C LYS A 86 -4.33 14.64 12.16
N PHE A 87 -5.16 14.41 11.16
CA PHE A 87 -5.01 14.94 9.82
C PHE A 87 -6.17 15.89 9.50
N TYR A 88 -5.84 17.14 9.19
CA TYR A 88 -6.82 18.16 8.85
C TYR A 88 -6.62 18.55 7.40
N SER A 89 -7.70 18.61 6.62
CA SER A 89 -7.56 19.03 5.22
C SER A 89 -8.78 19.74 4.66
N LYS A 90 -8.53 20.63 3.68
CA LYS A 90 -9.56 21.27 2.84
C LYS A 90 -9.86 20.47 1.57
N HIS A 91 -9.01 19.50 1.22
CA HIS A 91 -9.01 18.76 -0.04
C HIS A 91 -8.96 17.24 0.20
N PRO A 92 -9.23 16.40 -0.82
CA PRO A 92 -9.20 14.95 -0.65
C PRO A 92 -7.85 14.42 -0.17
N CYS A 93 -6.72 14.97 -0.63
CA CYS A 93 -5.36 14.60 -0.19
C CYS A 93 -5.08 13.09 -0.23
N LEU A 94 -5.51 12.41 -1.29
CA LEU A 94 -5.34 10.95 -1.43
C LEU A 94 -3.86 10.54 -1.38
N GLU A 95 -2.96 11.44 -1.75
CA GLU A 95 -1.50 11.32 -1.68
C GLU A 95 -0.99 11.07 -0.26
N TRP A 96 -1.66 11.61 0.76
CA TRP A 96 -1.25 11.49 2.16
C TRP A 96 -1.74 10.20 2.82
N ILE A 97 -2.78 9.54 2.29
CA ILE A 97 -3.44 8.41 2.96
C ILE A 97 -2.45 7.30 3.32
N MET A 98 -1.69 6.80 2.35
CA MET A 98 -0.76 5.68 2.60
C MET A 98 0.35 6.07 3.57
N TRP A 99 0.76 7.35 3.57
CA TRP A 99 1.77 7.85 4.49
C TRP A 99 1.26 8.02 5.91
N LEU A 100 0.04 8.54 6.09
CA LEU A 100 -0.61 8.66 7.39
C LEU A 100 -0.87 7.29 8.01
N LEU A 101 -1.32 6.32 7.20
CA LEU A 101 -1.45 4.94 7.63
C LEU A 101 -0.09 4.35 8.02
N GLN A 102 0.97 4.60 7.24
CA GLN A 102 2.31 4.12 7.59
C GLN A 102 2.74 4.64 8.96
N LEU A 103 2.61 5.95 9.20
CA LEU A 103 2.97 6.55 10.48
C LEU A 103 2.14 5.99 11.65
N SER A 104 0.86 5.70 11.42
CA SER A 104 -0.03 5.10 12.41
C SER A 104 0.35 3.64 12.69
N PHE A 105 0.60 2.81 11.68
CA PHE A 105 1.06 1.42 11.87
C PHE A 105 2.38 1.34 12.63
N LEU A 106 3.30 2.27 12.42
CA LEU A 106 4.57 2.31 13.15
C LEU A 106 4.35 2.47 14.66
N ASN A 107 3.33 3.21 15.12
CA ASN A 107 2.97 3.28 16.55
C ASN A 107 2.55 1.90 17.07
N SER A 108 1.85 1.14 16.25
CA SER A 108 1.39 -0.22 16.56
C SER A 108 2.42 -1.30 16.25
N LYS A 109 3.72 -0.99 16.16
CA LYS A 109 4.81 -1.96 15.84
C LYS A 109 4.53 -2.77 14.57
N ALA A 110 3.83 -2.17 13.62
CA ALA A 110 3.52 -2.72 12.32
C ALA A 110 3.98 -1.75 11.23
N SER A 111 3.88 -2.16 9.97
CA SER A 111 4.31 -1.33 8.86
C SER A 111 3.57 -1.68 7.58
N LEU A 112 3.23 -0.67 6.77
CA LEU A 112 2.88 -0.87 5.37
C LEU A 112 4.15 -1.18 4.57
N VAL A 113 4.02 -2.17 3.70
CA VAL A 113 5.08 -2.55 2.76
C VAL A 113 4.52 -2.65 1.36
N HIS A 114 5.21 -2.05 0.39
CA HIS A 114 4.81 -2.09 -1.01
C HIS A 114 5.22 -3.43 -1.63
N THR A 115 4.33 -4.40 -1.53
CA THR A 115 4.50 -5.78 -1.99
C THR A 115 3.12 -6.38 -2.27
N ALA A 116 3.07 -7.38 -3.14
CA ALA A 116 1.89 -8.21 -3.27
C ALA A 116 2.11 -9.46 -2.42
N ALA A 117 1.04 -9.97 -1.82
CA ALA A 117 1.13 -11.06 -0.87
C ALA A 117 0.02 -12.07 -1.08
N LEU A 118 0.41 -13.34 -1.06
CA LEU A 118 -0.51 -14.47 -1.15
C LEU A 118 -0.38 -15.34 0.11
N SER A 119 -1.47 -16.00 0.51
CA SER A 119 -1.45 -17.10 1.46
C SER A 119 -1.47 -18.41 0.69
N ILE A 120 -0.72 -19.38 1.17
CA ILE A 120 -0.79 -20.78 0.76
C ILE A 120 -0.46 -21.65 1.97
N SER A 121 -1.31 -22.63 2.27
CA SER A 121 -1.18 -23.49 3.46
C SER A 121 -0.95 -22.70 4.77
N ASN A 122 -1.68 -21.59 4.95
CA ASN A 122 -1.57 -20.69 6.11
C ASN A 122 -0.18 -20.06 6.30
N LYS A 123 0.62 -19.95 5.23
CA LYS A 123 1.84 -19.16 5.19
C LYS A 123 1.75 -18.06 4.15
N CYS A 124 2.24 -16.89 4.51
CA CYS A 124 2.29 -15.73 3.63
C CYS A 124 3.58 -15.75 2.79
N VAL A 125 3.41 -15.49 1.49
CA VAL A 125 4.49 -15.30 0.52
C VAL A 125 4.42 -13.87 0.01
N LEU A 126 5.50 -13.11 0.21
CA LEU A 126 5.63 -11.73 -0.28
C LEU A 126 6.35 -11.70 -1.61
N PHE A 127 5.84 -10.91 -2.55
CA PHE A 127 6.43 -10.63 -3.84
C PHE A 127 6.80 -9.16 -3.90
N GLN A 128 8.07 -8.86 -3.66
CA GLN A 128 8.60 -7.51 -3.67
C GLN A 128 9.14 -7.20 -5.06
N ALA A 129 8.75 -6.07 -5.63
CA ALA A 129 9.23 -5.68 -6.95
C ALA A 129 9.06 -4.19 -7.19
N LYS A 130 9.98 -3.60 -7.96
CA LYS A 130 9.81 -2.27 -8.55
C LYS A 130 8.66 -2.28 -9.56
N GLY A 131 8.15 -1.09 -9.87
CA GLY A 131 7.12 -0.92 -10.91
C GLY A 131 7.54 -1.55 -12.24
N GLY A 132 6.61 -2.22 -12.92
CA GLY A 132 6.83 -2.81 -14.25
C GLY A 132 7.48 -4.20 -14.28
N VAL A 133 7.88 -4.77 -13.14
CA VAL A 133 8.50 -6.11 -13.11
C VAL A 133 7.48 -7.25 -13.35
N GLY A 134 6.20 -7.03 -13.04
CA GLY A 134 5.12 -8.00 -13.27
C GLY A 134 4.54 -8.63 -12.00
N LYS A 135 4.69 -7.98 -10.83
CA LYS A 135 4.18 -8.43 -9.52
C LYS A 135 2.70 -8.81 -9.56
N THR A 136 1.83 -7.87 -9.93
CA THR A 136 0.37 -8.07 -10.06
C THR A 136 0.04 -9.19 -11.06
N THR A 137 0.80 -9.32 -12.15
CA THR A 137 0.61 -10.41 -13.13
C THR A 137 0.92 -11.77 -12.52
N ILE A 138 2.04 -11.92 -11.83
CA ILE A 138 2.46 -13.17 -11.19
C ILE A 138 1.47 -13.54 -10.10
N THR A 139 1.12 -12.60 -9.21
CA THR A 139 0.18 -12.87 -8.11
C THR A 139 -1.21 -13.22 -8.62
N SER A 140 -1.71 -12.49 -9.61
CA SER A 140 -3.00 -12.80 -10.26
C SER A 140 -3.03 -14.20 -10.86
N ALA A 141 -1.94 -14.63 -11.50
CA ALA A 141 -1.89 -15.96 -12.10
C ALA A 141 -1.76 -17.09 -11.07
N LEU A 142 -1.06 -16.84 -9.96
CA LEU A 142 -1.00 -17.78 -8.83
C LEU A 142 -2.35 -17.90 -8.13
N LEU A 143 -3.10 -16.80 -7.97
CA LEU A 143 -4.46 -16.81 -7.40
C LEU A 143 -5.45 -17.70 -8.16
N CYS A 144 -5.25 -17.87 -9.47
CA CYS A 144 -6.04 -18.77 -10.29
C CYS A 144 -5.80 -20.26 -9.95
N LYS A 145 -4.75 -20.61 -9.20
CA LYS A 145 -4.53 -21.96 -8.67
C LYS A 145 -5.30 -22.16 -7.37
N GLU A 146 -5.79 -23.37 -7.09
CA GLU A 146 -6.74 -23.61 -6.00
C GLU A 146 -6.22 -23.23 -4.60
N ASP A 147 -4.94 -23.45 -4.32
CA ASP A 147 -4.34 -23.37 -2.99
C ASP A 147 -3.97 -21.95 -2.51
N TYR A 148 -4.19 -20.92 -3.35
CA TYR A 148 -3.79 -19.54 -3.05
C TYR A 148 -4.98 -18.65 -2.71
N SER A 149 -4.78 -17.78 -1.72
CA SER A 149 -5.65 -16.64 -1.41
C SER A 149 -4.83 -15.33 -1.35
N LEU A 150 -5.49 -14.21 -1.58
CA LEU A 150 -4.88 -12.88 -1.64
C LEU A 150 -4.88 -12.23 -0.26
N LEU A 151 -3.72 -11.78 0.22
CA LEU A 151 -3.63 -10.86 1.36
C LEU A 151 -3.63 -9.40 0.90
N GLY A 152 -2.99 -9.09 -0.23
CA GLY A 152 -2.94 -7.73 -0.77
C GLY A 152 -2.18 -7.64 -2.08
N ASP A 153 -2.50 -6.62 -2.87
CA ASP A 153 -1.75 -6.20 -4.05
C ASP A 153 -1.37 -4.74 -3.89
N ASP A 154 -0.20 -4.38 -4.39
CA ASP A 154 0.55 -3.15 -4.07
C ASP A 154 0.98 -3.01 -2.61
N TYR A 155 0.10 -3.18 -1.63
CA TYR A 155 0.42 -3.04 -0.20
C TYR A 155 -0.08 -4.20 0.64
N ILE A 156 0.66 -4.49 1.71
CA ILE A 156 0.17 -5.20 2.90
C ILE A 156 0.64 -4.52 4.17
N VAL A 157 0.07 -4.94 5.29
CA VAL A 157 0.54 -4.58 6.62
C VAL A 157 1.31 -5.76 7.21
N ILE A 158 2.47 -5.51 7.80
CA ILE A 158 3.27 -6.52 8.48
C ILE A 158 3.59 -6.08 9.91
N GLY A 159 3.30 -6.95 10.87
CA GLY A 159 3.68 -6.78 12.27
C GLY A 159 5.12 -7.19 12.50
N GLY A 160 5.81 -6.53 13.44
CA GLY A 160 7.19 -6.90 13.81
C GLY A 160 7.33 -8.33 14.35
N ASP A 161 6.22 -8.96 14.74
CA ASP A 161 6.16 -10.36 15.16
C ASP A 161 6.20 -11.35 13.97
N GLY A 162 6.09 -10.88 12.72
CA GLY A 162 6.06 -11.69 11.51
C GLY A 162 4.65 -12.07 11.05
N MET A 163 3.60 -11.46 11.60
CA MET A 163 2.23 -11.61 11.08
C MET A 163 1.99 -10.67 9.91
N CYS A 164 1.46 -11.20 8.81
CA CYS A 164 1.04 -10.44 7.64
C CYS A 164 -0.48 -10.28 7.69
N PHE A 165 -0.90 -9.03 7.57
CA PHE A 165 -2.28 -8.60 7.73
C PHE A 165 -2.84 -8.22 6.35
N PRO A 166 -4.04 -8.72 5.99
CA PRO A 166 -4.64 -8.39 4.71
C PRO A 166 -4.86 -6.89 4.54
N PHE A 167 -4.49 -6.36 3.38
CA PHE A 167 -4.69 -4.97 2.98
C PHE A 167 -5.24 -4.94 1.55
N LEU A 168 -6.54 -5.21 1.44
CA LEU A 168 -7.24 -5.45 0.18
C LEU A 168 -7.68 -4.14 -0.51
N LYS A 169 -6.70 -3.31 -0.91
CA LYS A 169 -6.98 -2.07 -1.65
C LYS A 169 -7.57 -2.39 -3.05
N PRO A 170 -8.34 -1.47 -3.65
CA PRO A 170 -8.77 -1.61 -5.05
C PRO A 170 -7.61 -1.84 -6.02
N PHE A 171 -7.72 -2.87 -6.86
CA PHE A 171 -6.80 -3.12 -7.97
C PHE A 171 -6.93 -2.04 -9.03
N VAL A 172 -5.80 -1.62 -9.61
CA VAL A 172 -5.78 -0.82 -10.84
C VAL A 172 -5.76 -1.78 -12.03
N LEU A 173 -6.93 -2.04 -12.61
CA LEU A 173 -7.07 -2.97 -13.72
C LEU A 173 -6.83 -2.27 -15.06
N TYR A 174 -5.87 -2.81 -15.82
CA TYR A 174 -5.58 -2.44 -17.20
C TYR A 174 -6.19 -3.46 -18.18
N PRO A 175 -6.40 -3.11 -19.47
CA PRO A 175 -6.94 -4.03 -20.47
C PRO A 175 -6.25 -5.40 -20.53
N TYR A 176 -4.92 -5.44 -20.39
CA TYR A 176 -4.14 -6.68 -20.51
C TYR A 176 -4.34 -7.65 -19.34
N HIS A 177 -4.82 -7.17 -18.17
CA HIS A 177 -5.13 -8.06 -17.03
C HIS A 177 -6.29 -9.02 -17.32
N LYS A 178 -7.18 -8.69 -18.28
CA LYS A 178 -8.30 -9.56 -18.67
C LYS A 178 -7.85 -10.93 -19.20
N ILE A 179 -6.67 -10.99 -19.80
CA ILE A 179 -6.12 -12.24 -20.35
C ILE A 179 -5.64 -13.17 -19.22
N ILE A 180 -5.12 -12.58 -18.14
CA ILE A 180 -4.47 -13.30 -17.04
C ILE A 180 -5.51 -13.75 -16.00
N ILE A 181 -6.43 -12.86 -15.62
CA ILE A 181 -7.45 -13.15 -14.62
C ILE A 181 -8.66 -13.76 -15.34
N LYS A 182 -8.60 -15.07 -15.56
CA LYS A 182 -9.77 -15.84 -16.03
C LYS A 182 -10.89 -15.69 -15.01
N GLY A 183 -12.02 -15.13 -15.43
CA GLY A 183 -13.19 -14.96 -14.55
C GLY A 183 -13.36 -13.57 -13.93
N ILE A 184 -12.61 -12.53 -14.35
CA ILE A 184 -13.10 -11.15 -14.14
C ILE A 184 -14.51 -11.12 -14.73
N SER A 185 -15.53 -10.97 -13.87
CA SER A 185 -16.93 -11.11 -14.29
C SER A 185 -17.23 -10.25 -15.53
N ASN A 186 -18.14 -10.73 -16.38
CA ASN A 186 -18.61 -9.99 -17.57
C ASN A 186 -19.19 -8.60 -17.23
N ASN A 187 -19.44 -8.30 -15.94
CA ASN A 187 -19.81 -6.98 -15.45
C ASN A 187 -18.65 -5.96 -15.47
N TYR A 188 -17.44 -6.38 -15.87
CA TYR A 188 -16.35 -5.45 -16.17
C TYR A 188 -16.63 -4.69 -17.47
N GLN A 189 -17.31 -3.54 -17.31
CA GLN A 189 -17.42 -2.54 -18.37
C GLN A 189 -16.01 -2.15 -18.84
N LYS A 190 -15.79 -2.20 -20.17
CA LYS A 190 -14.51 -1.91 -20.82
C LYS A 190 -13.98 -0.51 -20.38
N PRO A 191 -12.65 -0.32 -20.31
CA PRO A 191 -12.11 1.03 -20.20
C PRO A 191 -12.67 1.90 -21.33
N ILE A 192 -12.91 3.18 -21.03
CA ILE A 192 -13.66 4.10 -21.90
C ILE A 192 -12.96 4.29 -23.25
N MET A 193 -11.63 4.13 -23.30
CA MET A 193 -10.86 4.27 -24.53
C MET A 193 -10.17 2.98 -24.99
N PRO A 194 -10.22 2.68 -26.29
CA PRO A 194 -9.38 1.65 -26.90
C PRO A 194 -7.88 1.94 -26.73
N SER A 195 -7.06 0.89 -26.65
CA SER A 195 -5.59 1.00 -26.51
C SER A 195 -4.93 1.83 -27.61
N TRP A 196 -5.46 1.80 -28.83
CA TRP A 196 -4.93 2.59 -29.94
C TRP A 196 -5.10 4.11 -29.71
N PHE A 197 -6.20 4.55 -29.09
CA PHE A 197 -6.44 5.97 -28.82
C PHE A 197 -5.55 6.48 -27.69
N VAL A 198 -5.35 5.65 -26.66
CA VAL A 198 -4.42 5.91 -25.55
C VAL A 198 -2.99 6.11 -26.06
N ASN A 199 -2.58 5.32 -27.06
CA ASN A 199 -1.26 5.44 -27.68
C ASN A 199 -1.13 6.66 -28.61
N ALA A 200 -2.24 7.14 -29.19
CA ALA A 200 -2.26 8.29 -30.10
C ALA A 200 -2.12 9.64 -29.37
N PHE A 201 -2.55 9.71 -28.11
CA PHE A 201 -2.44 10.92 -27.28
C PHE A 201 -1.74 10.62 -25.95
N PRO A 202 -0.41 10.40 -25.97
CA PRO A 202 0.38 10.21 -24.76
C PRO A 202 0.59 11.57 -24.09
N LEU A 203 -0.47 12.25 -23.67
CA LEU A 203 -0.29 13.39 -22.76
C LEU A 203 0.32 12.80 -21.48
N PRO A 204 1.49 13.28 -21.04
CA PRO A 204 2.13 12.68 -19.88
C PRO A 204 1.16 12.83 -18.72
N VAL A 205 0.68 11.72 -18.15
CA VAL A 205 -0.24 11.74 -17.00
C VAL A 205 0.36 12.57 -15.86
N LYS A 206 1.70 12.61 -15.76
CA LYS A 206 2.45 13.51 -14.88
C LYS A 206 2.23 15.00 -15.17
N LEU A 207 2.23 15.41 -16.44
CA LEU A 207 1.97 16.78 -16.87
C LEU A 207 0.52 17.17 -16.57
N LEU A 208 -0.43 16.27 -16.87
CA LEU A 208 -1.85 16.48 -16.58
C LEU A 208 -2.10 16.61 -15.07
N LYS A 209 -1.48 15.74 -14.25
CA LYS A 209 -1.53 15.85 -12.78
C LYS A 209 -0.98 17.22 -12.36
N SER A 210 0.15 17.66 -12.89
CA SER A 210 0.73 18.97 -12.56
C SER A 210 -0.16 20.16 -12.86
N ILE A 211 -0.85 20.13 -14.00
CA ILE A 211 -1.79 21.19 -14.41
C ILE A 211 -3.07 21.16 -13.57
N LEU A 212 -3.57 19.96 -13.24
CA LEU A 212 -4.82 19.79 -12.50
C LEU A 212 -4.66 19.85 -10.98
N MET A 213 -3.43 19.78 -10.45
CA MET A 213 -3.13 19.82 -9.01
C MET A 213 -3.72 21.05 -8.28
N PRO A 214 -3.74 22.27 -8.86
CA PRO A 214 -4.40 23.43 -8.25
C PRO A 214 -5.94 23.30 -8.17
N PHE A 215 -6.52 22.37 -8.93
CA PHE A 215 -7.96 22.14 -9.04
C PHE A 215 -8.31 20.73 -8.54
N PRO A 216 -8.25 20.47 -7.22
CA PRO A 216 -8.38 19.13 -6.66
C PRO A 216 -9.69 18.42 -7.05
N ASN A 217 -10.78 19.17 -7.20
CA ASN A 217 -12.06 18.63 -7.65
C ASN A 217 -11.99 18.10 -9.09
N VAL A 218 -11.30 18.83 -9.97
CA VAL A 218 -11.10 18.44 -11.37
C VAL A 218 -10.13 17.27 -11.46
N LEU A 219 -9.04 17.28 -10.67
CA LEU A 219 -8.12 16.16 -10.57
C LEU A 219 -8.83 14.89 -10.09
N GLN A 220 -9.70 15.01 -9.09
CA GLN A 220 -10.49 13.90 -8.57
C GLN A 220 -11.50 13.39 -9.61
N PHE A 221 -12.16 14.31 -10.31
CA PHE A 221 -13.01 13.95 -11.44
C PHE A 221 -12.24 13.18 -12.52
N ALA A 222 -11.05 13.65 -12.91
CA ALA A 222 -10.20 12.99 -13.90
C ALA A 222 -9.73 11.60 -13.44
N ARG A 223 -9.46 11.42 -12.13
CA ARG A 223 -9.12 10.11 -11.55
C ARG A 223 -10.28 9.12 -11.65
N ARG A 224 -11.48 9.55 -11.27
CA ARG A 224 -12.70 8.71 -11.32
C ARG A 224 -13.04 8.29 -12.76
N HIS A 225 -12.73 9.15 -13.72
CA HIS A 225 -13.00 8.92 -15.14
C HIS A 225 -11.75 8.57 -15.94
N ASN A 226 -10.71 7.99 -15.30
CA ASN A 226 -9.49 7.64 -16.01
C ASN A 226 -9.80 6.63 -17.13
N PRO A 227 -9.57 6.98 -18.41
CA PRO A 227 -9.96 6.12 -19.53
C PRO A 227 -9.05 4.90 -19.69
N GLN A 228 -7.86 4.90 -19.07
CA GLN A 228 -6.82 3.87 -19.27
C GLN A 228 -6.89 2.72 -18.26
N SER A 229 -7.51 2.94 -17.11
CA SER A 229 -7.52 1.97 -16.01
C SER A 229 -8.77 2.13 -15.16
N LYS A 230 -9.21 1.04 -14.53
CA LYS A 230 -10.35 1.07 -13.61
C LYS A 230 -9.92 0.55 -12.25
N ARG A 231 -10.30 1.26 -11.19
CA ARG A 231 -10.16 0.77 -9.82
C ARG A 231 -11.29 -0.19 -9.50
N VAL A 232 -10.96 -1.39 -9.04
CA VAL A 232 -11.96 -2.40 -8.68
C VAL A 232 -11.54 -3.11 -7.40
N ASN A 233 -12.45 -3.18 -6.44
CA ASN A 233 -12.23 -3.89 -5.19
C ASN A 233 -11.94 -5.39 -5.44
N PRO A 234 -11.00 -6.00 -4.70
CA PRO A 234 -10.70 -7.42 -4.79
C PRO A 234 -11.95 -8.32 -4.67
N SER A 235 -12.88 -7.99 -3.75
CA SER A 235 -14.15 -8.71 -3.56
C SER A 235 -15.12 -8.68 -4.74
N LYS A 236 -14.91 -7.80 -5.71
CA LYS A 236 -15.69 -7.77 -6.96
C LYS A 236 -15.02 -8.56 -8.09
N ILE A 237 -13.75 -8.92 -7.93
CA ILE A 237 -12.94 -9.63 -8.92
C ILE A 237 -12.86 -11.12 -8.57
N PHE A 238 -12.57 -11.41 -7.31
CA PHE A 238 -12.30 -12.75 -6.81
C PHE A 238 -13.42 -13.23 -5.90
N GLU A 239 -13.67 -14.54 -5.92
CA GLU A 239 -14.57 -15.17 -4.95
C GLU A 239 -14.05 -14.97 -3.53
N ASN A 240 -14.95 -14.89 -2.53
CA ASN A 240 -14.55 -14.67 -1.14
C ASN A 240 -13.52 -15.68 -0.62
N LYS A 241 -13.57 -16.94 -1.07
CA LYS A 241 -12.60 -17.99 -0.69
C LYS A 241 -11.16 -17.69 -1.17
N LYS A 242 -11.01 -16.80 -2.15
CA LYS A 242 -9.72 -16.33 -2.69
C LYS A 242 -9.20 -15.10 -1.99
N LEU A 243 -9.92 -14.56 -1.02
CA LEU A 243 -9.51 -13.43 -0.21
C LEU A 243 -9.16 -13.91 1.19
N GLN A 244 -7.93 -13.65 1.62
CA GLN A 244 -7.50 -13.94 2.97
C GLN A 244 -8.05 -12.83 3.88
N ASN A 245 -8.89 -13.20 4.85
CA ASN A 245 -9.41 -12.26 5.84
C ASN A 245 -8.60 -12.27 7.14
N ASP A 246 -7.98 -13.41 7.45
CA ASP A 246 -7.25 -13.58 8.70
C ASP A 246 -5.75 -13.33 8.53
N PRO A 247 -5.07 -12.79 9.55
CA PRO A 247 -3.62 -12.65 9.56
C PRO A 247 -2.92 -13.98 9.28
N THR A 248 -1.85 -13.95 8.51
CA THR A 248 -1.09 -15.15 8.12
C THR A 248 0.38 -14.96 8.48
N ARG A 249 1.05 -16.00 8.98
CA ARG A 249 2.47 -15.93 9.33
C ARG A 249 3.33 -15.77 8.07
N LEU A 250 4.27 -14.83 8.07
CA LEU A 250 5.26 -14.71 7.01
C LEU A 250 6.12 -15.97 6.90
N GLY A 251 6.14 -16.60 5.73
CA GLY A 251 6.97 -17.76 5.44
C GLY A 251 8.09 -17.47 4.43
N ILE A 252 7.78 -16.75 3.35
CA ILE A 252 8.70 -16.56 2.23
C ILE A 252 8.66 -15.11 1.75
N VAL A 253 9.83 -14.53 1.47
CA VAL A 253 10.00 -13.23 0.82
C VAL A 253 10.72 -13.44 -0.50
N VAL A 254 10.09 -13.00 -1.59
CA VAL A 254 10.60 -13.13 -2.96
C VAL A 254 10.82 -11.73 -3.55
N ASN A 255 12.07 -11.41 -3.85
CA ASN A 255 12.47 -10.19 -4.54
C ASN A 255 12.52 -10.44 -6.05
N LEU A 256 11.69 -9.74 -6.83
CA LEU A 256 11.61 -9.90 -8.28
C LEU A 256 12.43 -8.81 -8.97
N LEU A 257 13.35 -9.22 -9.85
CA LEU A 257 14.13 -8.32 -10.69
C LEU A 257 13.98 -8.68 -12.16
N LYS A 258 13.94 -7.67 -13.03
CA LYS A 258 14.08 -7.90 -14.48
C LYS A 258 15.57 -7.97 -14.85
N THR A 259 15.92 -8.89 -15.74
CA THR A 259 17.29 -9.10 -16.23
C THR A 259 17.31 -9.40 -17.73
N GLU A 260 18.47 -9.20 -18.35
CA GLU A 260 18.77 -9.70 -19.70
C GLU A 260 19.25 -11.16 -19.68
N GLU A 261 19.70 -11.63 -18.51
CA GLU A 261 20.16 -13.00 -18.29
C GLU A 261 19.00 -14.02 -18.28
N ASN A 262 19.37 -15.29 -18.18
CA ASN A 262 18.43 -16.39 -18.01
C ASN A 262 17.71 -16.33 -16.65
N PHE A 263 16.57 -17.01 -16.57
CA PHE A 263 15.85 -17.18 -15.32
C PHE A 263 16.75 -17.87 -14.30
N ARG A 264 17.00 -17.21 -13.18
CA ARG A 264 17.72 -17.78 -12.03
C ARG A 264 17.09 -17.32 -10.73
N MET A 265 17.34 -18.11 -9.70
CA MET A 265 16.80 -17.92 -8.37
C MET A 265 17.90 -18.21 -7.36
N GLU A 266 18.04 -17.33 -6.38
CA GLU A 266 19.10 -17.39 -5.39
C GLU A 266 18.52 -17.09 -4.01
N GLU A 267 18.96 -17.81 -3.00
CA GLU A 267 18.73 -17.42 -1.61
C GLU A 267 19.58 -16.19 -1.30
N ILE A 268 19.02 -15.23 -0.58
CA ILE A 268 19.68 -13.98 -0.24
C ILE A 268 19.62 -13.73 1.26
N ASN A 269 20.50 -12.88 1.76
CA ASN A 269 20.47 -12.55 3.17
C ASN A 269 19.26 -11.66 3.53
N LEU A 270 18.90 -11.71 4.81
CA LEU A 270 17.83 -10.92 5.42
C LEU A 270 17.99 -9.41 5.13
N GLU A 271 19.21 -8.89 5.27
CA GLU A 271 19.50 -7.45 5.15
C GLU A 271 19.15 -6.88 3.77
N TYR A 272 19.42 -7.65 2.72
CA TYR A 272 19.04 -7.30 1.36
C TYR A 272 17.52 -7.21 1.23
N SER A 273 16.77 -8.22 1.69
CA SER A 273 15.31 -8.24 1.60
C SER A 273 14.66 -7.08 2.37
N VAL A 274 15.19 -6.76 3.56
CA VAL A 274 14.71 -5.63 4.37
C VAL A 274 14.96 -4.31 3.65
N SER A 275 16.18 -4.10 3.15
CA SER A 275 16.56 -2.87 2.44
C SER A 275 15.76 -2.70 1.15
N PHE A 276 15.58 -3.78 0.38
CA PHE A 276 14.76 -3.80 -0.81
C PHE A 276 13.30 -3.46 -0.50
N CYS A 277 12.75 -4.01 0.60
CA CYS A 277 11.40 -3.71 1.06
C CYS A 277 11.19 -2.21 1.32
N ILE A 278 12.04 -1.64 2.16
CA ILE A 278 11.91 -0.25 2.61
C ILE A 278 12.12 0.68 1.42
N GLY A 279 13.17 0.45 0.62
CA GLY A 279 13.43 1.24 -0.58
C GLY A 279 12.27 1.21 -1.57
N ASN A 280 11.72 0.02 -1.85
CA ASN A 280 10.59 -0.12 -2.76
C ASN A 280 9.31 0.54 -2.23
N THR A 281 9.09 0.50 -0.91
CA THR A 281 7.92 1.13 -0.28
C THR A 281 8.05 2.65 -0.26
N LEU A 282 9.23 3.15 0.11
CA LEU A 282 9.49 4.58 0.16
C LEU A 282 9.35 5.24 -1.23
N MET A 283 9.78 4.53 -2.28
CA MET A 283 9.64 4.99 -3.67
C MET A 283 8.18 5.01 -4.18
N ASP A 284 7.26 4.28 -3.55
CA ASP A 284 5.85 4.25 -3.97
C ASP A 284 5.03 5.39 -3.34
N PHE A 285 5.46 5.93 -2.20
CA PHE A 285 4.82 7.10 -1.61
C PHE A 285 4.96 8.34 -2.48
N ASP A 286 3.98 9.25 -2.38
CA ASP A 286 4.03 10.48 -3.17
C ASP A 286 5.24 11.34 -2.76
N ASN A 287 6.13 11.60 -3.73
CA ASN A 287 7.38 12.34 -3.52
C ASN A 287 7.21 13.69 -2.83
N ARG A 288 6.05 14.35 -2.97
CA ARG A 288 5.82 15.61 -2.26
C ARG A 288 5.72 15.36 -0.76
N CYS A 289 4.93 14.36 -0.37
CA CYS A 289 4.71 14.02 1.02
C CYS A 289 6.04 13.64 1.67
N THR A 290 6.82 12.76 1.02
CA THR A 290 8.15 12.36 1.53
C THR A 290 9.12 13.54 1.63
N ASN A 291 9.16 14.44 0.64
CA ASN A 291 10.00 15.63 0.69
C ASN A 291 9.64 16.58 1.85
N ILE A 292 8.35 16.79 2.12
CA ILE A 292 7.91 17.61 3.26
C ILE A 292 8.45 16.99 4.55
N ILE A 293 8.30 15.68 4.73
CA ILE A 293 8.81 14.99 5.92
C ILE A 293 10.34 15.07 6.02
N PHE A 294 11.05 14.90 4.91
CA PHE A 294 12.52 14.98 4.92
C PHE A 294 13.01 16.37 5.26
N ASN A 295 12.31 17.42 4.83
CA ASN A 295 12.61 18.79 5.26
C ASN A 295 12.43 18.96 6.77
N GLU A 296 11.35 18.41 7.34
CA GLU A 296 11.14 18.43 8.79
C GLU A 296 12.22 17.66 9.56
N ILE A 297 12.69 16.54 9.02
CA ILE A 297 13.83 15.80 9.58
C ILE A 297 15.12 16.62 9.50
N ALA A 298 15.38 17.27 8.37
CA ALA A 298 16.54 18.11 8.17
C ALA A 298 16.55 19.32 9.14
N ASN A 299 15.38 19.78 9.56
CA ASN A 299 15.21 20.83 10.57
C ASN A 299 15.39 20.32 12.02
N GLY A 300 15.84 19.08 12.22
CA GLY A 300 16.17 18.52 13.54
C GLY A 300 15.00 17.86 14.27
N SER A 301 13.88 17.59 13.59
CA SER A 301 12.82 16.79 14.20
C SER A 301 13.30 15.37 14.52
N LYS A 302 12.86 14.81 15.65
CA LYS A 302 13.12 13.39 16.02
C LYS A 302 12.35 12.38 15.17
N PHE A 303 11.75 12.83 14.08
CA PHE A 303 10.92 12.01 13.19
C PHE A 303 11.75 10.96 12.44
N SER A 304 13.06 11.18 12.29
CA SER A 304 13.99 10.22 11.67
C SER A 304 14.10 8.89 12.42
N GLU A 305 14.14 8.92 13.76
CA GLU A 305 14.19 7.72 14.60
C GLU A 305 12.92 6.88 14.38
N ARG A 306 11.75 7.54 14.42
CA ARG A 306 10.46 6.88 14.22
C ARG A 306 10.29 6.36 12.79
N ILE A 307 10.68 7.12 11.77
CA ILE A 307 10.47 6.71 10.38
C ILE A 307 11.48 5.68 9.94
N PHE A 308 12.77 5.87 10.18
CA PHE A 308 13.78 5.02 9.55
C PHE A 308 14.21 3.89 10.47
N GLN A 309 14.54 4.21 11.73
CA GLN A 309 15.04 3.20 12.65
C GLN A 309 13.92 2.24 13.06
N LEU A 310 12.80 2.74 13.57
CA LEU A 310 11.69 1.88 14.00
C LEU A 310 11.11 1.07 12.83
N TRP A 311 10.92 1.69 11.66
CA TRP A 311 10.46 0.97 10.46
C TRP A 311 11.42 -0.15 10.08
N TYR A 312 12.73 0.13 9.99
CA TYR A 312 13.72 -0.90 9.69
C TYR A 312 13.70 -2.05 10.72
N GLN A 313 13.62 -1.73 12.02
CA GLN A 313 13.56 -2.75 13.06
C GLN A 313 12.30 -3.61 12.96
N ILE A 314 11.13 -3.03 12.69
CA ILE A 314 9.88 -3.77 12.50
C ILE A 314 10.00 -4.75 11.33
N ILE A 315 10.44 -4.28 10.16
CA ILE A 315 10.57 -5.14 8.98
C ILE A 315 11.61 -6.23 9.21
N LYS A 316 12.76 -5.88 9.80
CA LYS A 316 13.81 -6.85 10.11
C LYS A 316 13.34 -7.94 11.06
N GLN A 317 12.63 -7.58 12.13
CA GLN A 317 12.07 -8.56 13.06
C GLN A 317 11.02 -9.45 12.40
N ALA A 318 10.13 -8.85 11.60
CA ALA A 318 9.10 -9.59 10.90
C ALA A 318 9.68 -10.63 9.92
N TYR A 319 10.76 -10.25 9.23
CA TYR A 319 11.41 -11.05 8.21
C TYR A 319 12.34 -12.13 8.78
N LYS A 320 12.77 -12.01 10.04
CA LYS A 320 13.82 -12.84 10.67
C LYS A 320 13.64 -14.36 10.48
N ASN A 321 12.40 -14.86 10.45
CA ASN A 321 12.10 -16.28 10.38
C ASN A 321 11.61 -16.74 8.99
N ALA A 322 11.60 -15.83 8.02
CA ALA A 322 11.19 -16.14 6.66
C ALA A 322 12.37 -16.65 5.82
N LYS A 323 12.06 -17.37 4.75
CA LYS A 323 13.02 -17.65 3.68
C LYS A 323 13.10 -16.49 2.72
N HIS A 324 14.29 -16.21 2.20
CA HIS A 324 14.56 -15.01 1.40
C HIS A 324 15.14 -15.38 0.05
N TYR A 325 14.42 -15.07 -1.02
CA TYR A 325 14.87 -15.33 -2.38
C TYR A 325 14.92 -14.06 -3.20
N ILE A 326 15.79 -14.08 -4.20
CA ILE A 326 15.73 -13.19 -5.36
C ILE A 326 15.47 -14.03 -6.60
N ILE A 327 14.58 -13.53 -7.47
CA ILE A 327 14.26 -14.16 -8.75
C ILE A 327 14.55 -13.15 -9.85
N TYR A 328 15.46 -13.55 -10.72
CA TYR A 328 15.83 -12.81 -11.91
C TYR A 328 14.93 -13.28 -13.06
N ILE A 329 14.08 -12.39 -13.53
CA ILE A 329 13.09 -12.62 -14.57
C ILE A 329 13.62 -12.05 -15.89
N PRO A 330 13.87 -12.88 -16.92
CA PRO A 330 14.26 -12.38 -18.22
C PRO A 330 13.22 -11.41 -18.80
N TYR A 331 13.65 -10.44 -19.60
CA TYR A 331 12.71 -9.59 -20.35
C TYR A 331 11.84 -10.41 -21.33
N LYS A 332 12.43 -11.45 -21.95
CA LYS A 332 11.82 -12.26 -23.01
C LYS A 332 11.53 -13.70 -22.55
N ILE A 333 10.71 -13.87 -21.50
CA ILE A 333 10.29 -15.20 -21.04
C ILE A 333 8.77 -15.28 -21.04
N ASN A 334 8.24 -16.48 -21.32
CA ASN A 334 6.81 -16.74 -21.20
C ASN A 334 6.38 -16.64 -19.73
N ILE A 335 5.28 -15.93 -19.49
CA ILE A 335 4.77 -15.74 -18.13
C ILE A 335 4.38 -17.05 -17.44
N LEU A 336 3.86 -18.02 -18.19
CA LEU A 336 3.45 -19.33 -17.67
C LEU A 336 4.65 -20.15 -17.16
N ASP A 337 5.80 -20.03 -17.83
CA ASP A 337 7.03 -20.68 -17.39
C ASP A 337 7.52 -20.08 -16.07
N ILE A 338 7.48 -18.74 -15.94
CA ILE A 338 7.80 -18.05 -14.68
C ILE A 338 6.86 -18.54 -13.56
N ILE A 339 5.55 -18.54 -13.80
CA ILE A 339 4.54 -18.93 -12.80
C ILE A 339 4.79 -20.38 -12.35
N THR A 340 5.09 -21.27 -13.28
CA THR A 340 5.36 -22.69 -12.98
C THR A 340 6.59 -22.84 -12.08
N LYS A 341 7.69 -22.17 -12.42
CA LYS A 341 8.92 -22.20 -11.62
C LYS A 341 8.72 -21.60 -10.22
N ILE A 342 8.07 -20.43 -10.13
CA ILE A 342 7.76 -19.77 -8.84
C ILE A 342 6.85 -20.65 -7.97
N ASN A 343 5.81 -21.24 -8.56
CA ASN A 343 4.90 -22.12 -7.83
C ASN A 343 5.61 -23.38 -7.31
N SER A 344 6.51 -23.97 -8.11
CA SER A 344 7.30 -25.13 -7.68
C SER A 344 8.18 -24.80 -6.48
N LEU A 345 8.85 -23.64 -6.50
CA LEU A 345 9.64 -23.15 -5.36
C LEU A 345 8.79 -23.03 -4.10
N ILE A 346 7.68 -22.29 -4.20
CA ILE A 346 6.82 -22.00 -3.05
C ILE A 346 6.31 -23.30 -2.42
N LYS A 347 5.91 -24.27 -3.25
CA LYS A 347 5.45 -25.57 -2.74
C LYS A 347 6.58 -26.37 -2.07
N ALA A 348 7.80 -26.31 -2.59
CA ALA A 348 8.94 -27.01 -2.00
C ALA A 348 9.35 -26.45 -0.62
N GLU A 349 9.18 -25.15 -0.39
CA GLU A 349 9.52 -24.49 0.89
C GLU A 349 8.40 -24.54 1.95
N ILE A 350 7.18 -24.86 1.53
CA ILE A 350 6.01 -24.92 2.41
C ILE A 350 5.65 -26.37 2.80
N ALA A 351 5.98 -27.34 1.95
CA ALA A 351 5.93 -28.76 2.27
C ALA A 351 6.91 -29.10 3.40
#